data_AF-A0A194S791-F1
#
_entry.id   AF-A0A194S791-F1
#
_cell.length_a   1.000
_cell.length_b   1.000
_cell.length_c   1.000
_cell.angle_alpha   90.00
_cell.angle_beta   90.00
_cell.angle_gamma   90.00
#
_symmetry.space_group_name_H-M   'P 1'
#
loop_
_entity.id
_entity.type
_entity.pdbx_description
1 polymer ?
#
loop_
_entity_poly.entity_id
_entity_poly.type
_entity_poly.pdbx_seq_one_letter_code
_entity_poly.pdbx_strand_id
1 'polypeptide(L)' 'MAHASTTRVSMRKGRGPERIARIVDSPSMPEADAKFQITAQGITDVSDGKGDAEEDD' A
#
# COMPACT_ATOMS: atom_id res chain seq x y z
N MET A 1 5.86 22.89 -3.01
CA MET A 1 5.33 22.02 -1.95
C MET A 1 6.13 20.72 -1.94
N ALA A 2 7.28 20.68 -1.29
CA ALA A 2 8.14 19.49 -1.21
C ALA A 2 8.79 19.30 0.17
N HIS A 3 8.45 20.16 1.15
CA HIS A 3 9.15 20.20 2.44
C HIS A 3 8.20 20.10 3.65
N ALA A 4 6.95 19.71 3.43
CA ALA A 4 5.97 19.54 4.52
C ALA A 4 5.65 18.07 4.83
N SER A 5 6.04 17.13 3.96
CA SER A 5 5.68 15.71 4.08
C SER A 5 6.94 14.89 4.28
N THR A 6 7.00 14.10 5.36
CA THR A 6 8.09 13.14 5.60
C THR A 6 8.00 11.94 4.66
N THR A 7 6.78 11.54 4.28
CA THR A 7 6.54 10.44 3.34
C THR A 7 5.45 10.85 2.37
N ARG A 8 5.68 10.66 1.07
CA ARG A 8 4.67 10.85 0.02
C ARG A 8 4.35 9.52 -0.64
N VAL A 9 3.04 9.27 -0.78
CA VAL A 9 2.50 8.07 -1.40
C VAL A 9 1.62 8.47 -2.57
N SER A 10 1.87 7.88 -3.73
CA SER A 10 1.00 8.00 -4.91
C SER A 10 0.05 6.81 -4.96
N MET A 11 -1.25 7.07 -5.13
CA MET A 11 -2.28 6.04 -5.16
C MET A 11 -2.87 5.93 -6.57
N ARG A 12 -2.98 4.71 -7.09
CA ARG A 12 -3.67 4.43 -8.36
C ARG A 12 -4.72 3.35 -8.20
N LYS A 13 -5.75 3.41 -9.06
CA LYS A 13 -6.79 2.39 -9.14
C LYS A 13 -6.22 1.11 -9.78
N GLY A 14 -6.42 -0.04 -9.13
CA GLY A 14 -6.13 -1.37 -9.66
C GLY A 14 -7.34 -1.99 -10.35
N ARG A 15 -7.40 -3.32 -10.41
CA ARG A 15 -8.55 -4.03 -10.97
C ARG A 15 -9.66 -4.14 -9.92
N GLY A 16 -10.90 -3.84 -10.29
CA GLY A 16 -12.04 -3.95 -9.37
C GLY A 16 -11.87 -3.12 -8.08
N PRO A 17 -11.94 -3.75 -6.89
CA PRO A 17 -11.79 -3.06 -5.60
C PRO A 17 -10.32 -2.75 -5.25
N GLU A 18 -9.35 -3.29 -5.98
CA GLU A 18 -7.92 -3.12 -5.69
C GLU A 18 -7.44 -1.68 -5.92
N ARG A 19 -6.44 -1.31 -5.14
CA ARG A 19 -5.69 -0.05 -5.19
C ARG A 19 -4.23 -0.36 -4.98
N ILE A 20 -3.39 0.49 -5.56
CA ILE A 20 -1.94 0.35 -5.48
C ILE A 20 -1.42 1.65 -4.89
N ALA A 21 -0.70 1.56 -3.77
CA ALA A 21 0.02 2.65 -3.16
C ALA A 21 1.51 2.50 -3.49
N ARG A 22 2.14 3.58 -3.97
CA ARG A 22 3.58 3.65 -4.23
C ARG A 22 4.21 4.69 -3.32
N ILE A 23 5.23 4.30 -2.56
CA ILE A 23 6.11 5.28 -1.91
C ILE A 23 6.90 5.98 -3.02
N VAL A 24 6.68 7.28 -3.17
CA VAL A 24 7.38 8.10 -4.20
C VAL A 24 8.50 8.93 -3.60
N ASP A 25 8.48 9.14 -2.28
CA ASP A 25 9.46 9.94 -1.57
C ASP A 25 9.37 9.63 -0.07
N SER A 26 10.47 9.18 0.53
CA SER A 26 10.61 8.95 1.97
C SER A 26 12.10 8.92 2.35
N PRO A 27 12.51 9.50 3.50
CA PRO A 27 13.90 9.49 3.93
C PRO A 27 14.38 8.14 4.46
N SER A 28 13.46 7.23 4.81
CA SER A 28 13.77 5.98 5.51
C SER A 28 13.23 4.72 4.83
N MET A 29 12.39 4.86 3.80
CA MET A 29 11.81 3.74 3.07
C MET A 29 12.16 3.80 1.58
N PRO A 30 12.47 2.67 0.95
CA PRO A 30 12.69 2.63 -0.50
C PRO A 30 11.39 2.90 -1.27
N GLU A 31 11.52 3.29 -2.54
CA GLU A 31 10.39 3.32 -3.46
C GLU A 31 9.86 1.90 -3.66
N ALA A 32 8.63 1.66 -3.20
CA ALA A 32 7.99 0.35 -3.22
C ALA A 32 6.49 0.46 -3.50
N ASP A 33 5.92 -0.60 -4.09
CA ASP A 33 4.50 -0.76 -4.35
C ASP A 33 3.86 -1.69 -3.33
N ALA A 34 2.69 -1.31 -2.82
CA ALA A 34 1.81 -2.14 -2.00
C ALA A 34 0.42 -2.19 -2.61
N LYS A 35 -0.20 -3.37 -2.61
CA LYS A 35 -1.59 -3.56 -3.06
C LYS A 35 -2.51 -3.70 -1.87
N PHE A 36 -3.67 -3.07 -1.94
CA PHE A 36 -4.76 -3.23 -0.97
C PHE A 36 -6.09 -3.17 -1.71
N GLN A 37 -7.19 -3.53 -1.05
CA GLN A 37 -8.53 -3.39 -1.60
C GLN A 37 -9.44 -2.59 -0.67
N ILE A 38 -10.42 -1.91 -1.26
CA ILE A 38 -11.45 -1.17 -0.51
C ILE A 38 -12.73 -2.00 -0.52
N THR A 39 -13.18 -2.41 0.66
CA THR A 39 -14.39 -3.19 0.89
C THR A 39 -15.41 -2.38 1.70
N ALA A 40 -16.62 -2.92 1.89
CA ALA A 40 -17.61 -2.32 2.78
C ALA A 40 -17.16 -2.26 4.25
N GLN A 41 -16.18 -3.08 4.63
CA GLN A 41 -15.61 -3.14 5.99
C GLN A 41 -14.39 -2.22 6.15
N GLY A 42 -13.94 -1.55 5.08
CA GLY A 42 -12.79 -0.66 5.09
C GLY A 42 -11.67 -1.11 4.15
N ILE A 43 -10.42 -0.85 4.54
CA ILE A 43 -9.23 -1.24 3.79
C ILE A 43 -8.79 -2.63 4.26
N THR A 44 -8.61 -3.55 3.32
CA THR A 44 -8.12 -4.90 3.61
C THR A 44 -7.01 -5.26 2.63
N ASP A 45 -6.24 -6.29 2.95
CA ASP A 45 -5.26 -6.84 2.01
C ASP A 45 -5.95 -7.43 0.78
N VAL A 46 -5.25 -7.42 -0.34
CA VAL A 46 -5.73 -8.11 -1.55
C VAL A 46 -5.58 -9.61 -1.31
N SER A 47 -6.69 -10.33 -1.37
CA SER A 47 -6.72 -11.79 -1.23
C SER A 47 -6.19 -12.44 -2.51
N ASP A 48 -4.87 -12.44 -2.69
CA ASP A 48 -4.15 -13.07 -3.81
C ASP A 48 -3.38 -14.31 -3.28
N GLY A 49 -4.09 -15.32 -2.76
CA GLY A 49 -3.59 -16.71 -2.62
C GLY A 49 -2.30 -16.97 -1.81
N LYS A 50 -1.70 -15.99 -1.15
CA LYS A 50 -0.56 -16.15 -0.26
C LYS A 50 -0.68 -15.10 0.83
N GLY A 51 -1.35 -15.49 1.91
CA GLY A 51 -1.33 -14.72 3.15
C GLY A 51 0.12 -14.59 3.60
N ASP A 52 0.49 -13.40 4.01
CA ASP A 52 1.66 -13.19 4.84
C ASP A 52 1.49 -14.10 6.06
N ALA A 53 2.22 -15.21 6.05
CA ALA A 53 2.37 -16.04 7.22
C ALA A 53 3.04 -15.14 8.26
N GLU A 54 2.29 -14.76 9.29
CA GLU A 54 2.88 -14.41 10.58
C GLU A 54 3.79 -15.58 10.99
N GLU A 55 5.09 -15.42 10.82
CA GLU A 55 6.08 -16.13 11.63
C GLU A 55 6.09 -15.41 12.99
N ASP A 56 5.19 -15.86 13.88
CA ASP A 56 5.37 -15.70 15.33
C ASP A 56 6.53 -16.62 15.77
N ASP A 57 7.70 -16.04 16.04
CA ASP A 57 8.77 -16.61 16.87
C ASP A 57 9.36 -15.51 17.78
#